data_AF-A0A1I4ICA1-F1
#
_entry.id   AF-A0A1I4ICA1-F1
#
_cell.length_a   1.000
_cell.length_b   1.000
_cell.length_c   1.000
_cell.angle_alpha   90.00
_cell.angle_beta   90.00
_cell.angle_gamma   90.00
#
_symmetry.space_group_name_H-M   'P 1'
#
loop_
_entity.id
_entity.type
_entity.pdbx_description
1 polymer ?
#
loop_
_entity_poly.entity_id
_entity_poly.type
_entity_poly.pdbx_seq_one_letter_code
_entity_poly.pdbx_strand_id
1 'polypeptide(L)' 'MRDGLVWFKSSHSDSGGGNCVEVAACADAVHVRDSKATDGPQLVLPPAAWADFVAYTARA' A
#
# COMPACT_ATOMS: atom_id res chain seq x y z
N MET A 1 8.43 3.87 17.86
CA MET A 1 9.11 2.73 17.24
C MET A 1 8.26 2.37 16.04
N ARG A 2 8.77 2.48 14.81
CA ARG A 2 7.98 2.08 13.64
C ARG A 2 7.83 0.57 13.73
N ASP A 3 6.65 0.10 14.13
CA ASP A 3 6.28 -1.31 14.15
C ASP A 3 6.73 -1.94 12.83
N GLY A 4 7.27 -3.16 12.88
CA GLY A 4 8.16 -3.80 11.87
C GLY A 4 7.61 -4.05 10.46
N LEU A 5 6.85 -3.11 9.92
CA LEU A 5 6.31 -3.08 8.58
C LEU A 5 7.42 -2.82 7.56
N VAL A 6 7.57 -3.75 6.60
CA VAL A 6 8.48 -3.60 5.46
C VAL A 6 7.69 -3.00 4.30
N TRP A 7 7.98 -1.75 3.97
CA TRP A 7 7.27 -0.98 2.94
C TRP A 7 7.87 -1.16 1.55
N PHE A 8 7.00 -1.39 0.58
CA PHE A 8 7.31 -1.48 -0.84
C PHE A 8 6.68 -0.31 -1.58
N LYS A 9 7.51 0.56 -2.15
CA LYS A 9 7.07 1.69 -2.97
C LYS A 9 6.78 1.24 -4.39
N SER A 10 5.64 1.66 -4.95
CA SER A 10 5.31 1.39 -6.36
C SER A 10 6.34 2.02 -7.32
N SER A 11 6.63 1.34 -8.42
CA SER A 11 7.45 1.86 -9.52
C SER A 11 6.79 3.04 -10.25
N HIS A 12 5.47 3.17 -10.12
CA HIS A 12 4.70 4.29 -10.68
C HIS A 12 4.70 5.53 -9.77
N SER A 13 5.27 5.42 -8.56
CA SER A 13 5.46 6.53 -7.64
C SER A 13 6.69 7.34 -8.03
N ASP A 14 6.52 8.26 -8.99
CA ASP A 14 7.54 9.25 -9.39
C ASP A 14 7.21 10.67 -8.89
N SER A 15 8.26 11.50 -8.83
CA SER A 15 8.26 12.92 -8.46
C SER A 15 7.42 13.81 -9.38
N GLY A 16 7.18 13.39 -10.63
CA GLY A 16 6.51 14.16 -11.69
C GLY A 16 4.98 14.31 -11.60
N GLY A 17 4.36 14.02 -10.46
CA GLY A 17 2.91 14.22 -10.26
C GLY A 17 2.03 12.97 -10.40
N GLY A 18 2.63 11.77 -10.49
CA GLY A 18 1.89 10.50 -10.43
C GLY A 18 1.30 10.22 -9.04
N ASN A 19 0.37 9.26 -8.99
CA ASN A 19 -0.17 8.74 -7.73
C ASN A 19 0.91 7.94 -6.99
N CYS A 20 1.30 8.39 -5.80
CA CYS A 20 2.40 7.80 -5.04
C CYS A 20 1.88 6.88 -3.93
N VAL A 21 2.12 5.58 -4.07
CA VAL A 21 1.64 4.57 -3.12
C VAL A 21 2.80 3.71 -2.60
N GLU A 22 2.76 3.39 -1.31
CA GLU A 22 3.54 2.32 -0.69
C GLU A 22 2.61 1.29 -0.02
N VAL A 23 3.02 0.02 -0.03
CA VAL A 23 2.28 -1.08 0.58
C VAL A 23 3.20 -1.87 1.52
N ALA A 24 2.71 -2.28 2.68
CA ALA A 24 3.38 -3.25 3.55
C ALA A 24 2.43 -4.41 3.84
N ALA A 25 2.86 -5.63 3.52
CA ALA A 25 2.08 -6.84 3.79
C ALA A 25 2.57 -7.52 5.08
N CYS A 26 1.62 -7.83 5.96
CA CYS A 26 1.82 -8.55 7.21
C CYS A 26 0.93 -9.79 7.25
N ALA A 27 1.12 -10.64 8.26
CA ALA A 27 0.37 -11.88 8.39
C ALA A 27 -1.15 -11.65 8.54
N ASP A 28 -1.54 -10.57 9.19
CA ASP A 28 -2.92 -10.23 9.56
C ASP A 28 -3.50 -9.04 8.80
N ALA A 29 -2.67 -8.24 8.12
CA ALA A 29 -3.11 -7.04 7.43
C ALA A 29 -2.22 -6.65 6.25
N VAL A 30 -2.80 -5.87 5.34
CA VAL A 30 -2.07 -5.12 4.31
C VAL A 30 -2.29 -3.64 4.56
N HIS A 31 -1.18 -2.92 4.76
CA HIS A 31 -1.17 -1.48 4.96
C HIS A 31 -0.88 -0.79 3.64
N VAL A 32 -1.65 0.26 3.33
CA VAL A 32 -1.46 1.10 2.16
C VAL A 32 -1.37 2.55 2.61
N ARG A 33 -0.38 3.29 2.12
CA ARG A 33 -0.24 4.72 2.40
C ARG A 33 0.23 5.50 1.20
N ASP A 34 0.01 6.81 1.27
CA ASP A 34 0.60 7.76 0.34
C ASP A 34 2.11 7.90 0.62
N SER A 35 2.95 7.72 -0.40
CA SER A 35 4.42 7.79 -0.23
C SER A 35 4.93 9.19 0.13
N LYS A 36 4.17 10.24 -0.18
CA LYS A 36 4.51 11.64 0.11
C LYS A 36 4.03 12.07 1.50
N ALA A 37 3.07 11.34 2.08
CA ALA A 37 2.54 11.59 3.41
C ALA A 37 2.76 10.37 4.33
N THR A 38 4.02 10.00 4.58
CA THR A 38 4.38 8.79 5.33
C THR A 38 3.89 8.76 6.78
N ASP A 39 3.66 9.94 7.37
CA ASP A 39 3.10 10.13 8.72
C ASP A 39 1.58 10.39 8.70
N GLY A 40 0.96 10.32 7.51
CA GLY A 40 -0.47 10.47 7.30
C GLY A 40 -1.27 9.18 7.58
N PRO A 41 -2.58 9.20 7.33
CA PRO A 41 -3.44 8.05 7.54
C PRO A 41 -3.06 6.87 6.63
N GLN A 42 -3.27 5.66 7.14
CA GLN A 42 -3.04 4.41 6.42
C GLN A 42 -4.37 3.69 6.21
N LEU A 43 -4.57 3.12 5.03
CA LEU A 43 -5.62 2.14 4.82
C LEU A 43 -5.09 0.77 5.28
N VAL A 44 -5.84 0.11 6.15
CA VAL A 44 -5.48 -1.21 6.69
C VAL A 44 -6.56 -2.20 6.26
N LEU A 45 -6.16 -3.21 5.51
CA LEU A 45 -7.07 -4.18 4.89
C LEU A 45 -6.77 -5.60 5.39
N PRO A 46 -7.79 -6.43 5.62
CA PRO A 46 -7.59 -7.86 5.77
C PRO A 46 -6.96 -8.47 4.50
N PRO A 47 -6.07 -9.48 4.62
CA PRO A 47 -5.40 -10.08 3.47
C PRO A 47 -6.34 -10.59 2.37
N ALA A 48 -7.50 -11.15 2.76
CA ALA A 48 -8.50 -11.62 1.80
C ALA A 48 -9.09 -10.48 0.96
N ALA A 49 -9.46 -9.36 1.60
CA ALA A 49 -10.00 -8.19 0.90
C ALA A 49 -8.97 -7.56 -0.05
N TRP A 50 -7.69 -7.55 0.35
CA TRP A 50 -6.60 -7.11 -0.53
C TRP A 50 -6.44 -8.03 -1.74
N ALA A 51 -6.48 -9.35 -1.54
CA ALA A 51 -6.37 -10.32 -2.64
C ALA A 51 -7.52 -10.15 -3.65
N ASP A 52 -8.76 -9.99 -3.17
CA ASP A 52 -9.93 -9.75 -4.02
C ASP A 52 -9.79 -8.44 -4.82
N PHE A 53 -9.32 -7.36 -4.17
CA PHE A 53 -9.07 -6.08 -4.81
C PHE A 53 -8.00 -6.17 -5.91
N VAL A 54 -6.89 -6.85 -5.65
CA VAL A 54 -5.82 -7.06 -6.65
C VAL A 54 -6.32 -7.91 -7.80
N ALA A 55 -7.06 -8.99 -7.51
CA ALA A 55 -7.63 -9.86 -8.54
C ALA A 55 -8.65 -9.13 -9.43
N TYR A 56 -9.41 -8.18 -8.88
CA TYR A 56 -10.30 -7.32 -9.65
C TYR A 56 -9.53 -6.36 -10.54
N THR A 57 -8.56 -5.62 -9.99
CA THR A 57 -7.80 -4.59 -10.73
C THR A 57 -6.89 -5.16 -11.81
N ALA A 58 -6.37 -6.38 -11.65
CA ALA A 58 -5.56 -7.06 -12.68
C ALA A 58 -6.34 -7.41 -13.96
N ARG A 59 -7.68 -7.33 -13.93
CA ARG A 59 -8.58 -7.65 -15.05
C ARG A 59 -9.17 -6.41 -15.70
N ALA A 60 -9.00 -5.25 -15.05
CA ALA A 60 -9.65 -3.99 -15.40
C ALA A 60 -8.82 -3.19 -16.41
#